data_AF-A0A1Y3NDU8-F1
#
_entry.id   AF-A0A1Y3NDU8-F1
#
_cell.length_a   1.000
_cell.length_b   1.000
_cell.length_c   1.000
_cell.angle_alpha   90.00
_cell.angle_beta   90.00
_cell.angle_gamma   90.00
#
_symmetry.space_group_name_H-M   'P 1'
#
loop_
_entity.id
_entity.type
_entity.pdbx_description
1 polymer ?
#
loop_
_entity_poly.entity_id
_entity_poly.type
_entity_poly.pdbx_seq_one_letter_code
_entity_poly.pdbx_strand_id
1 'polypeptide(L)'
;IIRSDGTIIKCFDEYTDHFLVSDELRKCLLMPEFETYDIFTEEDRKEFLFHIFQSLVLGGVICQYEDEIQKYFDISKLLYKDFVRVTRDSKTKKLNIISMVYKINDLESTLSPLFPIEHPQNFMHLTIDPLNRYVTIWYHASDCYYQ
;
A
#
# COMPACT_ATOMS: atom_id res chain seq x y z
N ILE A 1 -8.27 17.13 -2.10
CA ILE A 1 -8.30 15.77 -1.49
C ILE A 1 -8.85 15.76 -0.06
N ILE A 2 -8.30 16.53 0.88
CA ILE A 2 -8.66 16.45 2.32
C ILE A 2 -9.09 17.84 2.81
N ARG A 3 -10.09 17.91 3.70
CA ARG A 3 -10.49 19.15 4.39
C ARG A 3 -9.53 19.48 5.53
N SER A 4 -9.61 20.70 6.06
CA SER A 4 -8.76 21.16 7.16
C SER A 4 -8.92 20.35 8.46
N ASP A 5 -10.05 19.66 8.64
CA ASP A 5 -10.33 18.79 9.78
C ASP A 5 -9.85 17.34 9.59
N GLY A 6 -9.24 17.01 8.45
CA GLY A 6 -8.80 15.65 8.13
C GLY A 6 -9.84 14.80 7.41
N THR A 7 -11.05 15.31 7.18
CA THR A 7 -12.09 14.60 6.44
C THR A 7 -11.74 14.48 4.96
N ILE A 8 -11.83 13.28 4.40
CA ILE A 8 -11.62 13.00 2.98
C ILE A 8 -12.78 13.59 2.17
N ILE A 9 -12.47 14.34 1.12
CA ILE A 9 -13.46 14.96 0.24
C ILE A 9 -14.09 13.86 -0.63
N LYS A 10 -15.42 13.71 -0.54
CA LYS A 10 -16.20 12.81 -1.39
C LYS A 10 -16.37 13.39 -2.80
N CYS A 11 -16.53 12.52 -3.79
CA CYS A 11 -16.79 12.88 -5.18
C CYS A 11 -17.97 12.06 -5.74
N PHE A 12 -18.38 12.36 -6.96
CA PHE A 12 -19.31 11.49 -7.67
C PHE A 12 -18.69 10.13 -7.92
N ASP A 13 -19.54 9.11 -7.86
CA ASP A 13 -19.18 7.73 -8.12
C ASP A 13 -18.65 7.57 -9.55
N GLU A 14 -17.45 7.03 -9.65
CA GLU A 14 -16.75 6.77 -10.90
C GLU A 14 -16.24 5.34 -10.90
N TYR A 15 -16.55 4.59 -11.94
CA TYR A 15 -16.10 3.22 -12.07
C TYR A 15 -14.78 3.19 -12.83
N THR A 16 -13.75 2.67 -12.18
CA THR A 16 -12.53 2.19 -12.84
C THR A 16 -12.69 0.71 -13.18
N ASP A 17 -11.74 0.13 -13.90
CA ASP A 17 -11.75 -1.30 -14.24
C ASP A 17 -11.83 -2.22 -13.00
N HIS A 18 -11.46 -1.72 -11.82
CA HIS A 18 -11.28 -2.51 -10.61
C HIS A 18 -12.04 -1.97 -9.38
N PHE A 19 -12.33 -0.66 -9.33
CA PHE A 19 -12.90 -0.01 -8.14
C PHE A 19 -14.03 0.95 -8.50
N LEU A 20 -15.03 1.01 -7.62
CA LEU A 20 -15.92 2.17 -7.50
C LEU A 20 -15.23 3.26 -6.67
N VAL A 21 -14.90 4.37 -7.30
CA VAL A 21 -14.23 5.51 -6.68
C VAL A 21 -15.26 6.58 -6.31
N SER A 22 -15.37 6.89 -5.02
CA SER A 22 -16.35 7.84 -4.46
C SER A 22 -15.71 8.94 -3.60
N ASP A 23 -14.39 9.07 -3.64
CA ASP A 23 -13.66 10.14 -2.97
C ASP A 23 -12.38 10.55 -3.69
N GLU A 24 -11.95 11.78 -3.42
CA GLU A 24 -10.78 12.42 -4.02
C GLU A 24 -9.46 11.72 -3.66
N LEU A 25 -9.41 10.97 -2.56
CA LEU A 25 -8.20 10.27 -2.14
C LEU A 25 -7.95 9.06 -3.04
N ARG A 26 -8.98 8.26 -3.30
CA ARG A 26 -8.88 7.13 -4.23
C ARG A 26 -8.62 7.60 -5.67
N LYS A 27 -9.16 8.76 -6.08
CA LYS A 27 -8.80 9.40 -7.37
C LYS A 27 -7.30 9.70 -7.46
N CYS A 28 -6.75 10.36 -6.46
CA CYS A 28 -5.31 10.65 -6.37
C CYS A 28 -4.43 9.38 -6.43
N LEU A 29 -4.90 8.26 -5.87
CA LEU A 29 -4.14 7.01 -5.87
C LEU A 29 -4.24 6.23 -7.19
N LEU A 30 -5.38 6.25 -7.87
CA LEU A 30 -5.69 5.35 -9.00
C LEU A 30 -5.70 5.99 -10.38
N MET A 31 -5.89 7.31 -10.48
CA MET A 31 -6.29 7.95 -11.74
C MET A 31 -5.24 8.97 -12.20
N PRO A 32 -4.26 8.57 -13.04
CA PRO A 32 -3.16 9.43 -13.52
C PRO A 32 -3.61 10.68 -14.28
N GLU A 33 -4.83 10.68 -14.80
CA GLU A 33 -5.41 11.78 -15.56
C GLU A 33 -5.90 12.96 -14.69
N PHE A 34 -5.99 12.78 -13.36
CA PHE A 34 -6.41 13.83 -12.44
C PHE A 34 -5.22 14.61 -11.91
N GLU A 35 -5.36 15.94 -11.82
CA GLU A 35 -4.32 16.85 -11.31
C GLU A 35 -3.80 16.47 -9.91
N THR A 36 -4.64 15.82 -9.10
CA THR A 36 -4.29 15.38 -7.76
C THR A 36 -3.37 14.15 -7.72
N TYR A 37 -3.18 13.44 -8.83
CA TYR A 37 -2.34 12.24 -8.89
C TYR A 37 -0.88 12.56 -8.55
N ASP A 38 -0.38 13.70 -9.01
CA ASP A 38 1.02 14.10 -8.85
C ASP A 38 1.37 14.63 -7.44
N ILE A 39 0.45 14.56 -6.49
CA ILE A 39 0.76 14.83 -5.07
C ILE A 39 1.80 13.84 -4.54
N PHE A 40 1.77 12.60 -5.03
CA PHE A 40 2.80 11.61 -4.76
C PHE A 40 3.69 11.49 -5.98
N THR A 41 4.98 11.79 -5.81
CA THR A 41 5.98 11.67 -6.87
C THR A 41 6.21 10.21 -7.26
N GLU A 42 6.87 9.97 -8.40
CA GLU A 42 7.25 8.62 -8.79
C GLU A 42 8.13 7.92 -7.75
N GLU A 43 8.96 8.67 -7.01
CA GLU A 43 9.79 8.12 -5.94
C GLU A 43 8.96 7.76 -4.71
N ASP A 44 8.01 8.62 -4.31
CA ASP A 44 7.08 8.32 -3.23
C ASP A 44 6.29 7.03 -3.53
N ARG A 45 5.84 6.88 -4.79
CA ARG A 45 5.08 5.72 -5.24
C ARG A 45 5.87 4.41 -5.25
N LYS A 46 7.20 4.47 -5.20
CA LYS A 46 8.08 3.29 -5.04
C LYS A 46 8.32 2.94 -3.57
N GLU A 47 8.00 3.83 -2.64
CA GLU A 47 8.22 3.57 -1.22
C GLU A 47 7.30 2.48 -0.69
N PHE A 48 7.84 1.60 0.15
CA PHE A 48 7.03 0.57 0.81
C PHE A 48 5.93 1.17 1.70
N LEU A 49 6.17 2.31 2.33
CA LEU A 49 5.15 2.99 3.14
C LEU A 49 3.97 3.46 2.27
N PHE A 50 4.24 3.92 1.05
CA PHE A 50 3.19 4.28 0.09
C PHE A 50 2.37 3.05 -0.32
N HIS A 51 3.03 1.93 -0.63
CA HIS A 51 2.31 0.67 -0.92
C HIS A 51 1.45 0.22 0.26
N ILE A 52 1.92 0.41 1.50
CA ILE A 52 1.12 0.12 2.69
C ILE A 52 -0.14 0.96 2.70
N PHE A 53 0.04 2.28 2.63
CA PHE A 53 -1.06 3.23 2.64
C PHE A 53 -2.06 2.99 1.51
N GLN A 54 -1.57 2.80 0.28
CA GLN A 54 -2.41 2.59 -0.89
C GLN A 54 -3.29 1.34 -0.73
N SER A 55 -2.72 0.21 -0.33
CA SER A 55 -3.49 -1.03 -0.17
C SER A 55 -4.60 -0.92 0.89
N LEU A 56 -4.35 -0.18 1.98
CA LEU A 56 -5.34 0.07 3.03
C LEU A 56 -6.47 0.97 2.55
N VAL A 57 -6.14 2.04 1.82
CA VAL A 57 -7.14 3.00 1.29
C VAL A 57 -8.01 2.33 0.22
N LEU A 58 -7.40 1.56 -0.69
CA LEU A 58 -8.12 0.87 -1.74
C LEU A 58 -8.99 -0.25 -1.18
N GLY A 59 -8.49 -0.98 -0.18
CA GLY A 59 -9.17 -2.10 0.46
C GLY A 59 -9.54 -3.25 -0.51
N GLY A 60 -10.20 -4.27 0.04
CA GLY A 60 -10.85 -5.34 -0.72
C GLY A 60 -12.37 -5.22 -0.71
N VAL A 61 -13.07 -6.22 -1.27
CA VAL A 61 -14.54 -6.21 -1.45
C VAL A 61 -15.34 -6.09 -0.14
N ILE A 62 -14.77 -6.57 0.97
CA ILE A 62 -15.39 -6.49 2.30
C ILE A 62 -14.87 -5.32 3.15
N CYS A 63 -14.16 -4.37 2.56
CA CYS A 63 -13.54 -3.26 3.29
C CYS A 63 -14.58 -2.25 3.79
N GLN A 64 -14.43 -1.82 5.05
CA GLN A 64 -15.11 -0.65 5.58
C GLN A 64 -14.19 0.56 5.40
N TYR A 65 -14.56 1.45 4.47
CA TYR A 65 -13.80 2.67 4.21
C TYR A 65 -13.93 3.65 5.37
N GLU A 66 -12.85 4.39 5.61
CA GLU A 66 -12.81 5.46 6.61
C GLU A 66 -12.95 6.82 5.94
N ASP A 67 -13.64 7.74 6.62
CA ASP A 67 -13.86 9.11 6.13
C ASP A 67 -12.75 10.09 6.56
N GLU A 68 -11.88 9.69 7.49
CA GLU A 68 -10.82 10.52 8.05
C GLU A 68 -9.45 9.99 7.65
N ILE A 69 -8.61 10.85 7.07
CA ILE A 69 -7.27 10.46 6.60
C ILE A 69 -6.37 9.98 7.74
N GLN A 70 -6.56 10.53 8.94
CA GLN A 70 -5.68 10.27 10.08
C GLN A 70 -5.70 8.79 10.47
N LYS A 71 -6.86 8.12 10.34
CA LYS A 71 -7.01 6.69 10.60
C LYS A 71 -6.12 5.86 9.68
N TYR A 72 -6.07 6.20 8.39
CA TYR A 72 -5.18 5.56 7.43
C TYR A 72 -3.70 5.82 7.73
N PHE A 73 -3.33 7.05 8.12
CA PHE A 73 -1.95 7.36 8.49
C PHE A 73 -1.49 6.61 9.73
N ASP A 74 -2.34 6.52 10.76
CA ASP A 74 -2.00 5.85 12.01
C ASP A 74 -1.77 4.35 11.78
N ILE A 75 -2.67 3.68 11.06
CA ILE A 75 -2.53 2.25 10.77
C ILE A 75 -1.39 1.96 9.79
N SER A 76 -1.18 2.80 8.77
CA SER A 76 -0.04 2.64 7.84
C SER A 76 1.29 2.76 8.57
N LYS A 77 1.40 3.73 9.48
CA LYS A 77 2.59 3.93 10.32
C LYS A 77 2.81 2.79 11.30
N LEU A 78 1.74 2.22 11.86
CA LEU A 78 1.81 1.06 12.73
C LEU A 78 2.36 -0.16 11.97
N LEU A 79 1.75 -0.50 10.83
CA LEU A 79 2.17 -1.63 9.99
C LEU A 79 3.61 -1.46 9.50
N TYR A 80 3.99 -0.25 9.05
CA TYR A 80 5.36 0.00 8.61
C TYR A 80 6.39 -0.27 9.72
N LYS A 81 6.09 0.12 10.96
CA LYS A 81 6.97 -0.16 12.12
C LYS A 81 7.03 -1.65 12.49
N ASP A 82 5.97 -2.39 12.22
CA ASP A 82 5.93 -3.83 12.44
C ASP A 82 6.74 -4.59 11.38
N PHE A 83 6.67 -4.16 10.13
CA PHE A 83 7.42 -4.76 9.02
C PHE A 83 8.90 -4.37 8.97
N VAL A 84 9.25 -3.13 9.32
CA VAL A 84 10.60 -2.58 9.14
C VAL A 84 11.31 -2.43 10.48
N ARG A 85 12.56 -2.91 10.53
CA ARG A 85 13.46 -2.71 11.67
C ARG A 85 14.51 -1.66 11.39
N VAL A 86 14.77 -0.88 12.43
CA VAL A 86 15.85 0.11 12.48
C VAL A 86 16.84 -0.27 13.56
N THR A 87 18.12 0.02 13.32
CA THR A 87 19.17 -0.05 14.33
C THR A 87 19.84 1.30 14.48
N ARG A 88 20.39 1.57 15.67
CA ARG A 88 21.17 2.77 15.91
C ARG A 88 22.64 2.46 15.70
N ASP A 89 23.29 3.19 14.81
CA ASP A 89 24.73 3.08 14.61
C ASP A 89 25.46 3.50 15.88
N SER A 90 26.37 2.64 16.36
CA SER A 90 27.08 2.84 17.62
C SER A 90 28.03 4.05 17.57
N LYS A 91 28.59 4.36 16.40
CA LYS A 91 29.54 5.46 16.17
C LYS A 91 28.83 6.76 15.81
N THR A 92 27.95 6.72 14.79
CA THR A 92 27.32 7.94 14.25
C THR A 92 26.06 8.35 15.00
N LYS A 93 25.51 7.46 15.83
CA LYS A 93 24.24 7.61 16.57
C LYS A 93 23.00 7.79 15.69
N LYS A 94 23.13 7.66 14.36
CA LYS A 94 22.04 7.72 13.39
C LYS A 94 21.25 6.41 13.36
N LEU A 95 19.98 6.51 12.99
CA LEU A 95 19.13 5.35 12.76
C LEU A 95 19.29 4.89 11.31
N ASN A 96 19.51 3.59 11.13
CA ASN A 96 19.59 2.93 9.83
C ASN A 96 18.52 1.85 9.75
N ILE A 97 17.80 1.80 8.64
CA ILE A 97 16.92 0.68 8.32
C ILE A 97 17.80 -0.52 7.98
N ILE A 98 17.55 -1.66 8.63
CA ILE A 98 18.29 -2.91 8.38
C ILE A 98 17.44 -3.95 7.67
N SER A 99 16.11 -3.79 7.68
CA SER A 99 15.22 -4.70 6.98
C SER A 99 15.35 -4.51 5.47
N MET A 100 15.28 -5.63 4.74
CA MET A 100 15.20 -5.63 3.29
C MET A 100 13.74 -5.87 2.89
N VAL A 101 13.21 -5.06 1.98
CA VAL A 101 11.83 -5.14 1.50
C VAL A 101 11.87 -5.45 0.00
N TYR A 102 11.13 -6.48 -0.40
CA TYR A 102 11.00 -6.89 -1.79
C TYR A 102 9.52 -6.95 -2.17
N LYS A 103 9.19 -6.44 -3.35
CA LYS A 103 7.92 -6.72 -4.01
C LYS A 103 8.12 -7.89 -4.97
N ILE A 104 7.38 -8.96 -4.76
CA ILE A 104 7.43 -10.15 -5.63
C ILE A 104 6.42 -9.92 -6.75
N ASN A 105 6.93 -9.76 -7.98
CA ASN A 105 6.10 -9.49 -9.15
C ASN A 105 5.72 -10.76 -9.91
N ASP A 106 6.58 -11.78 -9.85
CA ASP A 106 6.35 -13.07 -10.52
C ASP A 106 7.06 -14.20 -9.76
N LEU A 107 6.56 -15.41 -9.89
CA LEU A 107 7.12 -16.61 -9.30
C LEU A 107 6.93 -17.79 -10.26
N GLU A 108 8.03 -18.41 -10.67
CA GLU A 108 7.98 -19.62 -11.48
C GLU A 108 7.30 -20.74 -10.68
N SER A 109 6.18 -21.25 -11.22
CA SER A 109 5.33 -22.23 -10.57
C SER A 109 4.80 -23.22 -11.61
N THR A 110 4.81 -24.50 -11.26
CA THR A 110 4.28 -25.57 -12.11
C THR A 110 2.77 -25.72 -12.03
N LEU A 111 2.13 -25.10 -11.03
CA LEU A 111 0.70 -25.25 -10.75
C LEU A 111 -0.13 -24.05 -11.23
N SER A 112 0.31 -22.83 -10.93
CA SER A 112 -0.43 -21.59 -11.22
C SER A 112 0.48 -20.36 -11.07
N PRO A 113 0.32 -19.31 -11.89
CA PRO A 113 1.02 -18.04 -11.71
C PRO A 113 0.63 -17.36 -10.38
N LEU A 114 1.53 -16.52 -9.84
CA LEU A 114 1.32 -15.84 -8.56
C LEU A 114 0.08 -14.91 -8.58
N PHE A 115 -0.09 -14.15 -9.66
CA PHE A 115 -1.25 -13.30 -9.94
C PHE A 115 -1.69 -13.49 -11.40
N PRO A 116 -2.80 -14.20 -11.69
CA PRO A 116 -3.27 -14.46 -13.05
C PRO A 116 -4.00 -13.26 -13.69
N ILE A 117 -4.42 -12.28 -12.89
CA ILE A 117 -5.07 -11.06 -13.35
C ILE A 117 -4.28 -9.84 -12.88
N GLU A 118 -4.25 -8.81 -13.72
CA GLU A 118 -3.74 -7.51 -13.31
C GLU A 118 -4.80 -6.82 -12.44
N HIS A 119 -4.40 -6.41 -11.24
CA HIS A 119 -5.29 -5.72 -10.30
C HIS A 119 -4.44 -4.95 -9.27
N PRO A 120 -4.76 -3.70 -8.91
CA PRO A 120 -3.98 -2.93 -7.93
C PRO A 120 -3.88 -3.55 -6.53
N GLN A 121 -4.85 -4.40 -6.16
CA GLN A 121 -4.83 -5.19 -4.92
C GLN A 121 -4.14 -6.56 -5.05
N ASN A 122 -3.54 -6.90 -6.19
CA ASN A 122 -2.68 -8.08 -6.31
C ASN A 122 -1.25 -7.69 -5.95
N PHE A 123 -0.82 -8.06 -4.75
CA PHE A 123 0.54 -7.78 -4.31
C PHE A 123 1.08 -8.81 -3.33
N MET A 124 2.40 -8.96 -3.35
CA MET A 124 3.15 -9.71 -2.36
C MET A 124 4.39 -8.91 -1.98
N HIS A 125 4.44 -8.47 -0.73
CA HIS A 125 5.60 -7.84 -0.14
C HIS A 125 6.26 -8.81 0.84
N LEU A 126 7.57 -8.95 0.70
CA LEU A 126 8.40 -9.77 1.57
C LEU A 126 9.37 -8.86 2.31
N THR A 127 9.33 -8.92 3.64
CA THR A 127 10.25 -8.16 4.50
C THR A 127 11.14 -9.12 5.27
N ILE A 128 12.45 -8.91 5.19
CA ILE A 128 13.47 -9.72 5.88
C ILE A 128 14.02 -8.89 7.03
N ASP A 129 13.86 -9.38 8.25
CA ASP A 129 14.48 -8.85 9.45
C ASP A 129 15.76 -9.65 9.74
N PRO A 130 16.96 -9.13 9.42
CA PRO A 130 18.20 -9.87 9.61
C PRO A 130 18.58 -10.04 11.09
N LEU A 131 18.06 -9.19 11.98
CA LEU A 131 18.38 -9.24 13.40
C LEU A 131 17.63 -10.38 14.08
N ASN A 132 16.31 -10.45 13.86
CA ASN A 132 15.46 -11.49 14.45
C ASN A 132 15.38 -12.75 13.58
N ARG A 133 15.91 -12.72 12.36
CA ARG A 133 15.85 -13.80 11.37
C ARG A 133 14.41 -14.18 11.01
N TYR A 134 13.55 -13.17 10.89
CA TYR A 134 12.17 -13.33 10.49
C TYR A 134 11.96 -12.87 9.06
N VAL A 135 11.05 -13.56 8.37
CA VAL A 135 10.53 -13.14 7.08
C VAL A 135 9.03 -12.91 7.27
N THR A 136 8.58 -11.68 7.03
CA THR A 136 7.15 -11.36 7.07
C THR A 136 6.66 -11.20 5.64
N ILE A 137 5.61 -11.94 5.30
CA ILE A 137 4.95 -11.87 4.00
C ILE A 137 3.65 -11.13 4.19
N TRP A 138 3.47 -10.07 3.41
CA TRP A 138 2.20 -9.37 3.29
C TRP A 138 1.64 -9.59 1.89
N TYR A 139 0.54 -10.33 1.82
CA TYR A 139 -0.02 -10.84 0.59
C TYR A 139 -1.50 -10.50 0.51
N HIS A 140 -1.94 -10.10 -0.68
CA HIS A 140 -3.34 -10.00 -1.04
C HIS A 140 -3.52 -10.39 -2.51
N ALA A 141 -4.63 -11.09 -2.79
CA ALA A 141 -5.10 -11.39 -4.13
C ALA A 141 -6.58 -11.02 -4.23
N SER A 142 -6.94 -10.31 -5.31
CA SER A 142 -8.29 -9.86 -5.61
C SER A 142 -9.23 -11.05 -5.81
N ASP A 143 -10.47 -10.92 -5.35
CA ASP A 143 -11.49 -11.96 -5.39
C ASP A 143 -12.01 -12.26 -6.80
N CYS A 144 -11.85 -11.32 -7.75
CA CYS A 144 -12.02 -11.56 -9.18
C CYS A 144 -11.13 -12.71 -9.72
N TYR A 145 -10.15 -13.18 -8.93
CA TYR A 145 -9.38 -14.40 -9.18
C TYR A 145 -10.25 -15.68 -9.13
N TYR A 146 -11.25 -15.73 -8.24
CA TYR A 146 -12.00 -16.95 -7.92
C TYR A 146 -13.40 -17.02 -8.57
N GLN A 147 -13.75 -16.05 -9.42
CA GLN A 147 -15.03 -15.99 -10.15
C GLN A 147 -14.87 -16.52 -11.58
#